data_AF-A0A8H6IK73-F1
#
_entry.id   AF-A0A8H6IK73-F1
#
_cell.length_a   1.000
_cell.length_b   1.000
_cell.length_c   1.000
_cell.angle_alpha   90.00
_cell.angle_beta   90.00
_cell.angle_gamma   90.00
#
_symmetry.space_group_name_H-M   'P 1'
#
loop_
_entity.id
_entity.type
_entity.pdbx_description
1 polymer ?
#
loop_
_entity_poly.entity_id
_entity_poly.type
_entity_poly.pdbx_seq_one_letter_code
_entity_poly.pdbx_strand_id
1 'polypeptide(L)'
;NQALAKYIAEEKALMHHAAETADLWRKIRFVCTFCLPHYWLTYPPVAVCTAWVYNAEAEHAAHIEHIKHENGGVLPEPPAYDYLNRRSKPFPWGNNSLFFNPHVNKNVEA
;
A
#
# COMPACT_ATOMS: atom_id res chain seq x y z
N ASN A 1 31.40 18.41 39.11
CA ASN A 1 31.90 17.82 37.84
C ASN A 1 31.23 18.56 36.68
N GLN A 2 31.95 19.42 35.97
CA GLN A 2 31.38 20.37 35.01
C GLN A 2 30.79 19.68 33.76
N ALA A 3 31.37 18.56 33.33
CA ALA A 3 30.86 17.76 32.22
C ALA A 3 29.48 17.16 32.53
N LEU A 4 29.31 16.63 33.75
CA LEU A 4 28.02 16.09 34.21
C LEU A 4 26.93 17.18 34.25
N ALA A 5 27.27 18.39 34.71
CA ALA A 5 26.32 19.50 34.72
C ALA A 5 25.88 19.93 33.31
N LYS A 6 26.79 19.92 32.33
CA LYS A 6 26.47 20.19 30.93
C LYS A 6 25.58 19.10 30.32
N TYR A 7 25.91 17.83 30.54
CA TYR A 7 25.11 16.70 30.07
C TYR A 7 23.65 16.77 30.57
N ILE A 8 23.45 17.01 31.88
CA ILE A 8 22.10 17.13 32.46
C ILE A 8 21.33 18.33 31.86
N ALA A 9 22.02 19.43 31.54
CA ALA A 9 21.39 20.59 30.92
C ALA A 9 20.96 20.31 29.48
N GLU A 10 21.80 19.63 28.70
CA GLU A 10 21.50 19.21 27.32
C GLU A 10 20.37 18.18 27.27
N GLU A 11 20.36 17.20 28.18
CA GLU A 11 19.28 16.21 28.30
C GLU A 11 17.93 16.87 28.57
N LYS A 12 17.87 17.85 29.49
CA LYS A 12 16.65 18.62 29.76
C LYS A 12 16.19 19.42 28.55
N ALA A 13 17.11 20.06 27.82
CA ALA A 13 16.79 20.81 26.61
C ALA A 13 16.25 19.88 25.51
N LEU A 14 16.85 18.70 25.36
CA LEU A 14 16.43 17.69 24.39
C LEU A 14 15.04 17.12 24.73
N MET A 15 14.77 16.83 26.01
CA MET A 15 13.45 16.39 26.45
C MET A 15 12.36 17.45 26.21
N HIS A 16 12.67 18.73 26.46
CA HIS A 16 11.74 19.83 26.18
C HIS A 16 11.42 19.93 24.69
N HIS A 17 12.45 19.93 23.84
CA HIS A 17 12.28 19.97 22.38
C HIS A 17 11.53 18.75 21.86
N ALA A 18 11.79 17.55 22.41
CA ALA A 18 11.08 16.32 22.06
C ALA A 18 9.58 16.41 22.41
N ALA A 19 9.24 16.98 23.56
CA ALA A 19 7.85 17.18 23.97
C ALA A 19 7.12 18.15 23.02
N GLU A 20 7.73 19.31 22.72
CA GLU A 20 7.15 20.31 21.82
C GLU A 20 7.00 19.79 20.39
N THR A 21 8.00 19.07 19.88
CA THR A 21 7.93 18.46 18.54
C THR A 21 6.91 17.33 18.48
N ALA A 22 6.81 16.49 19.51
CA ALA A 22 5.77 15.47 19.59
C ALA A 22 4.36 16.09 19.60
N ASP A 23 4.18 17.19 20.33
CA ASP A 23 2.92 17.94 20.34
C ASP A 23 2.62 18.64 19.02
N LEU A 24 3.63 19.20 18.35
CA LEU A 24 3.49 19.74 17.01
C LEU A 24 3.05 18.65 16.02
N TRP A 25 3.72 17.50 16.00
CA TRP A 25 3.35 16.39 15.12
C TRP A 25 1.99 15.79 15.46
N ARG A 26 1.60 15.77 16.73
CA ARG A 26 0.26 15.39 17.15
C ARG A 26 -0.77 16.37 16.60
N LYS A 27 -0.53 17.67 16.71
CA LYS A 27 -1.38 18.71 16.13
C LYS A 27 -1.38 18.67 14.61
N ILE A 28 -0.28 18.39 13.94
CA ILE A 28 -0.25 18.23 12.48
C ILE A 28 -1.05 17.00 12.07
N ARG A 29 -0.89 15.85 12.77
CA ARG A 29 -1.77 14.69 12.54
C ARG A 29 -3.23 15.07 12.76
N PHE A 30 -3.57 15.79 13.82
CA PHE A 30 -4.95 16.22 14.00
C PHE A 30 -5.38 17.29 12.99
N VAL A 31 -4.58 18.25 12.58
CA VAL A 31 -4.99 19.30 11.61
C VAL A 31 -5.02 18.76 10.18
N CYS A 32 -4.09 17.87 9.83
CA CYS A 32 -3.95 17.27 8.51
C CYS A 32 -4.83 16.03 8.35
N THR A 33 -5.15 15.31 9.43
CA THR A 33 -5.99 14.09 9.44
C THR A 33 -7.38 14.28 10.11
N PHE A 34 -7.56 15.25 11.01
CA PHE A 34 -8.77 15.52 11.81
C PHE A 34 -9.17 17.03 11.85
N CYS A 35 -9.65 17.58 10.74
CA CYS A 35 -10.75 18.54 10.76
C CYS A 35 -10.57 19.91 11.50
N LEU A 36 -10.80 20.99 10.76
CA LEU A 36 -11.63 22.07 11.28
C LEU A 36 -13.02 21.53 11.66
N PRO A 37 -13.67 22.04 12.72
CA PRO A 37 -14.88 21.47 13.28
C PRO A 37 -16.11 21.81 12.44
N HIS A 38 -16.33 21.04 11.38
CA HIS A 38 -17.61 20.37 11.24
C HIS A 38 -17.28 18.89 11.43
N TYR A 39 -17.57 18.40 12.64
CA TYR A 39 -17.66 16.98 13.00
C TYR A 39 -18.19 16.16 11.81
N TRP A 40 -17.66 14.93 11.60
CA TRP A 40 -18.11 13.85 10.67
C TRP A 40 -17.10 13.32 9.65
N LEU A 41 -15.85 13.79 9.59
CA LEU A 41 -14.98 13.29 8.51
C LEU A 41 -13.50 13.28 8.89
N THR A 42 -13.12 12.30 9.72
CA THR A 42 -11.72 11.96 10.03
C THR A 42 -10.97 11.26 8.88
N TYR A 43 -11.55 11.25 7.68
CA TYR A 43 -11.02 10.51 6.54
C TYR A 43 -11.26 11.24 5.21
N PRO A 44 -11.28 12.58 5.04
CA PRO A 44 -11.74 13.15 3.76
C PRO A 44 -10.88 12.69 2.57
N PRO A 45 -9.53 12.77 2.60
CA PRO A 45 -8.73 12.25 1.49
C PRO A 45 -8.76 10.73 1.41
N VAL A 46 -8.62 10.04 2.54
CA VAL A 46 -8.52 8.58 2.53
C VAL A 46 -9.85 7.94 2.17
N ALA A 47 -10.99 8.43 2.66
CA ALA A 47 -12.33 7.96 2.25
C ALA A 47 -12.62 8.30 0.79
N VAL A 48 -12.23 9.48 0.29
CA VAL A 48 -12.38 9.81 -1.14
C VAL A 48 -11.53 8.85 -1.98
N CYS A 49 -10.27 8.63 -1.61
CA CYS A 49 -9.41 7.66 -2.30
C CYS A 49 -9.98 6.24 -2.20
N THR A 50 -10.47 5.81 -1.03
CA THR A 50 -11.07 4.48 -0.86
C THR A 50 -12.33 4.32 -1.70
N ALA A 51 -13.22 5.31 -1.72
CA ALA A 51 -14.42 5.28 -2.55
C ALA A 51 -14.07 5.24 -4.04
N TRP A 52 -13.06 6.01 -4.45
CA TRP A 52 -12.58 6.00 -5.83
C TRP A 52 -11.95 4.65 -6.21
N VAL A 53 -11.06 4.10 -5.38
CA VAL A 53 -10.45 2.77 -5.59
C VAL A 53 -11.52 1.68 -5.61
N TYR A 54 -12.52 1.77 -4.73
CA TYR A 54 -13.63 0.82 -4.71
C TYR A 54 -14.40 0.82 -6.03
N ASN A 55 -14.71 2.00 -6.58
CA ASN A 55 -15.38 2.10 -7.87
C ASN A 55 -14.52 1.54 -9.01
N ALA A 56 -13.22 1.86 -9.04
CA ALA A 56 -12.30 1.34 -10.04
C ALA A 56 -12.16 -0.19 -9.96
N GLU A 57 -12.12 -0.75 -8.73
CA GLU A 57 -12.05 -2.20 -8.54
C GLU A 57 -13.36 -2.90 -8.90
N ALA A 58 -14.51 -2.27 -8.65
CA ALA A 58 -15.80 -2.77 -9.10
C ALA A 58 -15.88 -2.82 -10.64
N GLU A 59 -15.36 -1.80 -11.33
CA GLU A 59 -15.23 -1.79 -12.79
C GLU A 59 -14.27 -2.89 -13.29
N HIS A 60 -13.13 -3.10 -12.63
CA HIS A 60 -12.22 -4.21 -12.95
C HIS A 60 -12.88 -5.58 -12.78
N ALA A 61 -13.61 -5.80 -11.69
CA ALA A 61 -14.30 -7.05 -11.43
C ALA A 61 -15.36 -7.34 -12.51
N ALA A 62 -16.17 -6.34 -12.86
CA ALA A 62 -17.16 -6.45 -13.93
C ALA A 62 -16.51 -6.73 -15.30
N HIS A 63 -15.38 -6.08 -15.60
CA HIS A 63 -14.64 -6.33 -16.84
C HIS A 63 -14.11 -7.78 -16.93
N ILE A 64 -13.55 -8.29 -15.83
CA ILE A 64 -13.07 -9.68 -15.74
C ILE A 64 -14.23 -10.67 -15.93
N GLU A 65 -15.39 -10.41 -15.31
CA GLU A 65 -16.58 -11.24 -15.48
C GLU A 65 -17.12 -11.21 -16.91
N HIS A 66 -17.13 -10.04 -17.55
CA HIS A 66 -17.51 -9.91 -18.96
C HIS A 66 -16.61 -10.74 -19.88
N ILE A 67 -15.28 -10.63 -19.71
CA ILE A 67 -14.31 -11.42 -20.48
C ILE A 67 -14.52 -12.92 -20.27
N LYS A 68 -14.79 -13.36 -19.03
CA LYS A 68 -15.10 -14.77 -18.76
C LYS A 68 -16.37 -15.20 -19.48
N HIS A 69 -17.42 -14.38 -19.44
CA HIS A 69 -18.69 -14.70 -20.10
C HIS A 69 -18.53 -14.83 -21.62
N GLU A 70 -17.77 -13.93 -22.26
CA GLU A 70 -17.47 -13.98 -23.70
C GLU A 70 -16.65 -15.23 -24.11
N ASN A 71 -15.80 -15.72 -23.20
CA ASN A 71 -14.91 -16.86 -23.45
C ASN A 71 -15.41 -18.18 -22.84
N GLY A 72 -16.74 -18.33 -22.68
CA GLY A 72 -17.36 -19.60 -22.25
C GLY A 72 -17.18 -19.93 -20.76
N GLY A 73 -17.02 -18.92 -19.91
CA GLY A 73 -16.88 -19.03 -18.46
C GLY A 73 -15.42 -19.14 -17.97
N VAL A 74 -14.45 -19.13 -18.88
CA VAL A 74 -13.01 -19.24 -18.57
C VAL A 74 -12.31 -17.97 -19.03
N LEU A 75 -11.28 -17.53 -18.29
CA LEU A 75 -10.44 -16.44 -18.77
C LEU A 75 -9.65 -16.88 -20.00
N PRO A 76 -9.50 -16.02 -21.03
CA PRO A 76 -8.72 -16.36 -22.21
C PRO A 76 -7.26 -16.57 -21.82
N GLU A 77 -6.63 -17.57 -22.43
CA GLU A 77 -5.20 -17.80 -22.23
C GLU A 77 -4.39 -16.56 -22.70
N PRO A 78 -3.52 -16.00 -21.85
CA PRO A 78 -2.72 -14.84 -22.24
C PRO A 78 -1.79 -15.19 -23.42
N PRO A 79 -1.58 -14.26 -24.37
CA PRO A 79 -0.69 -14.50 -25.50
C PRO A 79 0.74 -14.80 -25.02
N ALA A 80 1.31 -15.89 -25.53
CA ALA A 80 2.64 -16.37 -25.17
C ALA A 80 3.72 -15.66 -25.99
N TYR A 81 3.98 -14.39 -25.69
CA TYR A 81 5.11 -13.67 -26.30
C TYR A 81 6.44 -14.11 -25.69
N ASP A 82 7.51 -14.16 -26.50
CA ASP A 82 8.84 -14.64 -26.09
C ASP A 82 9.48 -13.87 -24.92
N TYR A 83 9.07 -12.62 -24.73
CA TYR A 83 9.54 -11.77 -23.64
C TYR A 83 8.74 -11.95 -22.33
N LEU A 84 7.56 -12.57 -22.38
CA LEU A 84 6.75 -12.84 -21.19
C LEU A 84 7.15 -14.17 -20.54
N ASN A 85 7.07 -14.24 -19.21
CA ASN A 85 7.37 -15.45 -18.43
C ASN A 85 8.75 -16.07 -18.70
N ARG A 86 9.70 -15.30 -19.25
CA ARG A 86 11.06 -15.76 -19.55
C ARG A 86 11.80 -16.14 -18.26
N ARG A 87 12.44 -17.31 -18.28
CA ARG A 87 13.31 -17.79 -17.21
C ARG A 87 14.69 -18.13 -17.78
N SER A 88 15.71 -17.38 -17.37
CA SER A 88 17.12 -17.72 -17.69
C SER A 88 17.73 -18.68 -16.67
N LYS A 89 17.24 -18.66 -15.42
CA LYS A 89 17.61 -19.57 -14.33
C LYS A 89 16.35 -19.92 -13.54
N PRO A 90 16.24 -21.16 -13.01
CA PRO A 90 15.12 -21.54 -12.15
C PRO A 90 15.20 -20.80 -10.81
N PHE A 91 14.04 -20.56 -10.16
CA PHE A 91 14.06 -20.05 -8.79
C PHE A 91 14.36 -21.18 -7.81
N PRO A 92 14.89 -20.86 -6.62
CA PRO A 92 15.26 -21.88 -5.64
C PRO A 92 14.07 -22.57 -4.94
N TRP A 93 12.83 -22.14 -5.16
CA TRP A 93 11.61 -22.70 -4.53
C TRP A 93 10.56 -23.26 -5.51
N GLY A 94 10.75 -23.11 -6.83
CA GLY A 94 9.77 -23.50 -7.85
C GLY A 94 9.91 -22.68 -9.14
N ASN A 95 9.15 -22.97 -10.20
CA ASN A 95 9.25 -22.18 -11.45
C ASN A 95 8.37 -20.93 -11.41
N ASN A 96 7.34 -20.94 -10.56
CA ASN A 96 6.42 -19.82 -10.33
C ASN A 96 7.02 -18.77 -9.37
N SER A 97 6.58 -17.51 -9.51
CA SER A 97 7.00 -16.40 -8.65
C SER A 97 6.46 -16.53 -7.22
N LEU A 98 7.04 -15.79 -6.27
CA LEU A 98 6.61 -15.82 -4.87
C LEU A 98 5.14 -15.37 -4.67
N PHE A 99 4.69 -14.40 -5.47
CA PHE A 99 3.32 -13.89 -5.48
C PHE A 99 2.54 -14.39 -6.70
N PHE A 100 2.76 -15.65 -7.09
CA PHE A 100 2.02 -16.26 -8.18
C PHE A 100 0.55 -16.45 -7.79
N ASN A 101 -0.37 -15.99 -8.64
CA ASN A 101 -1.80 -16.22 -8.48
C ASN A 101 -2.33 -17.00 -9.71
N PRO A 102 -2.82 -18.24 -9.54
CA PRO A 102 -3.29 -19.08 -10.65
C PRO A 102 -4.50 -18.52 -11.39
N HIS A 103 -5.24 -17.56 -10.79
CA HIS A 103 -6.39 -16.93 -11.44
C HIS A 103 -6.01 -15.84 -12.45
N VAL A 104 -4.78 -15.31 -12.38
CA VAL A 104 -4.35 -14.17 -13.21
C VAL A 104 -3.01 -14.40 -13.90
N ASN A 105 -2.19 -15.33 -13.39
CA ASN A 105 -0.88 -15.63 -13.94
C ASN A 105 -0.90 -17.01 -14.58
N LYS A 106 -0.32 -17.09 -15.79
CA LYS A 106 -0.10 -18.35 -16.48
C LYS A 106 0.86 -19.22 -15.66
N ASN A 107 0.44 -20.44 -15.35
CA ASN A 107 1.33 -21.43 -14.74
C ASN A 107 2.41 -21.83 -15.76
N VAL A 108 3.67 -21.72 -15.38
CA VAL A 108 4.82 -22.11 -16.23
C VAL A 108 5.30 -23.55 -15.96
N GLU A 109 4.68 -24.25 -15.01
CA GLU A 109 4.96 -25.65 -14.67
C GLU A 109 4.03 -26.65 -15.36
N ALA A 110 2.86 -26.20 -15.80
CA ALA A 110 1.85 -26.97 -16.51
C ALA A 110 1.98 -26.77 -18.03
#